data_AF-A0A3S5EW99-F1
#
_entry.id   AF-A0A3S5EW99-F1
#
_cell.length_a   1.000
_cell.length_b   1.000
_cell.length_c   1.000
_cell.angle_alpha   90.00
_cell.angle_beta   90.00
_cell.angle_gamma   90.00
#
_symmetry.space_group_name_H-M   'P 1'
#
loop_
_entity.id
_entity.type
_entity.pdbx_description
1 polymer ?
#
loop_
_entity_poly.entity_id
_entity_poly.type
_entity_poly.pdbx_seq_one_letter_code
_entity_poly.pdbx_strand_id
1 'polypeptide(L)' 'MSGMTTIKVERSTRDGLRALASERGVTMDAALKELLEEAARERRFAAVRRAMEVNPPDETYFEELREWESEAWS' A
#
# COMPACT_ATOMS: atom_id res chain seq x y z
N MET A 1 -2.17 -0.89 24.17
CA MET A 1 -3.58 -0.53 24.45
C MET A 1 -4.09 0.29 23.26
N SER A 2 -5.21 -0.11 22.65
CA SER A 2 -5.85 0.73 21.64
C SER A 2 -6.68 1.80 22.36
N GLY A 3 -6.37 3.06 22.13
CA GLY A 3 -7.07 4.20 22.72
C GLY A 3 -7.63 5.11 21.63
N MET A 4 -8.85 5.61 21.83
CA MET A 4 -9.39 6.62 20.94
C MET A 4 -8.65 7.94 21.13
N THR A 5 -8.35 8.60 20.01
CA THR A 5 -7.72 9.91 19.99
C THR A 5 -8.41 10.81 18.97
N THR A 6 -8.13 12.10 19.03
CA THR A 6 -8.68 13.09 18.11
C THR A 6 -7.54 13.79 17.38
N ILE A 7 -7.61 13.82 16.05
CA ILE A 7 -6.71 14.62 15.22
C ILE A 7 -7.39 15.92 14.80
N LYS A 8 -6.63 17.02 14.72
CA LYS A 8 -7.12 18.27 14.15
C LYS A 8 -6.93 18.23 12.63
N VAL A 9 -8.00 18.49 11.91
CA VAL A 9 -8.03 18.56 10.44
C VAL A 9 -8.89 19.74 10.02
N GLU A 10 -8.70 20.19 8.78
CA GLU A 10 -9.58 21.17 8.19
C GLU A 10 -11.02 20.66 8.10
N ARG A 11 -11.98 21.59 8.19
CA ARG A 11 -13.40 21.26 8.20
C ARG A 11 -13.81 20.53 6.92
N SER A 12 -13.30 21.00 5.78
CA SER A 12 -13.51 20.40 4.46
C SER A 12 -12.97 18.96 4.38
N THR A 13 -11.79 18.69 4.93
CA THR A 13 -11.21 17.34 4.97
C THR A 13 -12.06 16.38 5.79
N ARG A 14 -12.53 16.82 6.97
CA ARG A 14 -13.44 16.03 7.81
C ARG A 14 -14.73 15.72 7.07
N ASP A 15 -15.30 16.70 6.37
CA ASP A 15 -16.57 16.55 5.65
C ASP A 15 -16.41 15.63 4.44
N GLY A 16 -15.27 15.70 3.74
CA GLY A 16 -14.91 14.74 2.70
C GLY A 16 -14.77 13.31 3.23
N LEU A 17 -14.08 13.12 4.37
CA LEU A 17 -13.96 11.80 5.00
C LEU A 17 -15.32 11.25 5.45
N ARG A 18 -16.21 12.12 5.95
CA ARG A 18 -17.58 11.74 6.30
C ARG A 18 -18.35 11.29 5.07
N ALA A 19 -18.28 12.04 3.97
CA ALA A 19 -18.97 11.68 2.72
C ALA A 19 -18.48 10.32 2.19
N LEU A 20 -17.16 10.11 2.17
CA LEU A 20 -16.54 8.85 1.76
C LEU A 20 -17.02 7.66 2.64
N ALA A 21 -17.04 7.85 3.96
CA ALA A 21 -17.50 6.83 4.89
C ALA A 21 -18.99 6.50 4.67
N SER A 22 -19.82 7.53 4.47
CA SER A 22 -21.25 7.37 4.16
C SER A 22 -21.50 6.63 2.85
N GLU A 23 -20.78 6.98 1.78
CA GLU A 23 -20.88 6.33 0.47
C GLU A 23 -20.56 4.83 0.56
N ARG A 24 -19.55 4.48 1.37
CA ARG A 24 -19.10 3.09 1.56
C ARG A 24 -19.89 2.34 2.65
N GLY A 25 -20.79 3.00 3.38
CA GLY A 25 -21.54 2.40 4.49
C GLY A 25 -20.66 2.00 5.68
N VAL A 26 -19.52 2.67 5.89
CA VAL A 26 -18.57 2.38 6.97
C VAL A 26 -18.43 3.57 7.93
N THR A 27 -17.72 3.38 9.05
CA THR A 27 -17.40 4.48 9.97
C THR A 27 -16.25 5.34 9.43
N MET A 28 -16.14 6.59 9.90
CA MET A 28 -15.03 7.46 9.53
C MET A 28 -13.66 6.90 9.93
N ASP A 29 -13.59 6.15 11.04
CA ASP A 29 -12.35 5.47 11.48
C ASP A 29 -11.98 4.32 10.53
N ALA A 30 -12.95 3.52 10.10
CA ALA A 30 -12.73 2.46 9.11
C ALA A 30 -12.28 3.04 7.76
N ALA A 31 -12.97 4.07 7.26
CA ALA A 31 -12.56 4.76 6.04
C ALA A 31 -11.14 5.36 6.14
N LEU A 32 -10.79 5.93 7.31
CA LEU A 32 -9.44 6.44 7.53
C LEU A 32 -8.39 5.32 7.54
N LYS A 33 -8.69 4.17 8.15
CA LYS A 33 -7.80 2.99 8.14
C LYS A 33 -7.55 2.48 6.72
N GLU A 34 -8.60 2.38 5.91
CA GLU A 34 -8.47 1.97 4.50
C GLU A 34 -7.55 2.93 3.73
N LEU A 35 -7.72 4.25 3.91
CA LEU A 35 -6.85 5.25 3.29
C LEU A 35 -5.38 5.11 3.75
N LEU A 36 -5.15 4.81 5.03
CA LEU A 36 -3.81 4.57 5.57
C LEU A 36 -3.18 3.30 4.99
N GLU A 37 -3.96 2.23 4.84
CA GLU A 37 -3.50 0.98 4.24
C GLU A 37 -3.13 1.16 2.77
N GLU A 38 -3.92 1.94 2.02
CA GLU A 38 -3.63 2.25 0.63
C GLU A 38 -2.36 3.10 0.49
N ALA A 39 -2.24 4.18 1.28
CA ALA A 39 -1.01 4.97 1.31
C ALA A 39 0.22 4.14 1.71
N ALA A 40 0.06 3.17 2.62
CA ALA A 40 1.13 2.25 2.98
C ALA A 40 1.48 1.30 1.84
N ARG A 41 0.48 0.82 1.09
CA ARG A 41 0.66 -0.02 -0.10
C ARG A 41 1.43 0.73 -1.19
N GLU A 42 1.03 1.95 -1.50
CA GLU A 42 1.72 2.81 -2.47
C GLU A 42 3.19 3.02 -2.10
N ARG A 43 3.47 3.30 -0.82
CA ARG A 43 4.85 3.45 -0.33
C ARG A 43 5.68 2.18 -0.51
N ARG A 44 5.11 1.00 -0.22
CA ARG A 44 5.80 -0.28 -0.42
C ARG A 44 6.12 -0.51 -1.89
N PHE A 45 5.17 -0.26 -2.80
CA PHE A 45 5.42 -0.40 -4.23
C PHE A 45 6.44 0.61 -4.76
N ALA A 46 6.40 1.86 -4.28
CA ALA A 46 7.41 2.86 -4.63
C ALA A 46 8.81 2.44 -4.15
N ALA A 47 8.92 1.82 -2.98
CA ALA A 47 10.19 1.30 -2.46
C ALA A 47 10.73 0.15 -3.32
N VAL A 48 9.88 -0.81 -3.70
CA VAL A 48 10.25 -1.92 -4.59
C VAL A 48 10.72 -1.39 -5.94
N ARG A 49 9.96 -0.46 -6.55
CA ARG A 49 10.33 0.14 -7.83
C ARG A 49 11.70 0.80 -7.78
N ARG A 50 11.97 1.59 -6.73
CA ARG A 50 13.29 2.20 -6.53
C ARG A 50 14.39 1.17 -6.31
N ALA A 51 14.12 0.09 -5.59
CA ALA A 51 15.09 -0.99 -5.41
C ALA A 51 15.46 -1.64 -6.75
N MET A 52 14.49 -1.87 -7.63
CA MET A 52 14.72 -2.40 -8.98
C MET A 52 15.48 -1.41 -9.87
N GLU A 53 15.22 -0.11 -9.74
CA GLU A 53 15.94 0.94 -10.48
C GLU A 53 17.42 1.04 -10.04
N VAL A 54 17.68 0.94 -8.73
CA VAL A 54 19.03 1.02 -8.16
C VAL A 54 19.80 -0.28 -8.37
N ASN A 55 19.11 -1.42 -8.37
CA ASN A 55 19.69 -2.74 -8.59
C ASN A 55 19.01 -3.41 -9.81
N PRO A 56 19.34 -2.97 -11.03
CA PRO A 56 18.77 -3.55 -12.23
C PRO A 56 19.15 -5.05 -12.32
N PRO A 57 18.29 -5.89 -12.91
CA PRO A 57 18.61 -7.28 -13.18
C PRO A 57 19.96 -7.43 -13.90
N ASP A 58 20.82 -8.26 -13.33
CA ASP A 58 22.07 -8.69 -13.96
C ASP A 58 21.91 -10.09 -14.56
N GLU A 59 22.98 -10.61 -15.16
CA GLU A 59 22.97 -11.93 -15.80
C GLU A 59 22.62 -13.06 -14.81
N THR A 60 23.04 -12.93 -13.54
CA THR A 60 22.75 -13.93 -12.50
C THR A 60 21.26 -13.97 -12.14
N TYR A 61 20.59 -12.82 -12.12
CA TYR A 61 19.14 -12.75 -11.97
C TYR A 61 18.41 -13.50 -13.10
N PHE A 62 18.86 -13.35 -14.35
CA PHE A 62 18.25 -14.04 -15.50
C PHE A 62 18.56 -15.53 -15.56
N GLU A 63 19.69 -15.97 -15.00
CA GLU A 63 19.99 -17.39 -14.79
C GLU A 63 19.03 -18.01 -13.76
N GLU A 64 18.87 -17.38 -12.61
CA GLU A 64 17.93 -17.81 -11.56
C GLU A 64 16.48 -17.82 -12.06
N LEU A 65 16.06 -16.78 -12.79
CA LEU A 65 14.71 -16.71 -13.38
C LEU A 65 14.45 -17.89 -14.34
N ARG A 66 15.42 -18.23 -15.20
CA ARG A 66 15.31 -19.37 -16.12
C ARG A 66 15.22 -20.71 -15.39
N GLU A 67 15.91 -20.86 -14.26
CA GLU A 67 15.82 -22.05 -13.43
C GLU A 67 14.43 -22.18 -12.80
N TRP A 68 13.85 -21.08 -12.31
CA TRP A 68 12.50 -21.07 -11.73
C TRP A 68 11.40 -21.32 -12.77
N GLU A 69 11.54 -20.77 -13.97
CA GLU A 69 10.59 -20.99 -15.08
C GLU A 69 10.71 -22.39 -15.70
N SER A 70 11.76 -23.14 -15.36
CA SER A 70 11.92 -24.51 -15.84
C SER A 70 10.97 -25.48 -15.13
N GLU A 71 10.50 -26.50 -15.86
CA GLU A 71 9.73 -27.61 -15.29
C GLU A 71 10.58 -28.55 -14.41
N ALA A 72 11.83 -28.19 -14.09
CA ALA A 72 12.73 -29.00 -13.26
C ALA A 72 12.21 -29.22 -11.83
N TRP A 73 11.16 -28.49 -11.45
CA TRP A 73 10.52 -28.52 -10.13
C TRP A 73 9.12 -29.16 -10.14
N SER A 74 8.66 -29.74 -11.26
CA SER A 74 7.41 -30.53 -11.34
C SER A 74 7.68 -32.02 -11.13
#